data_AF-A0A2T3KS59-F1
#
_entry.id   AF-A0A2T3KS59-F1
#
_cell.length_a   1.000
_cell.length_b   1.000
_cell.length_c   1.000
_cell.angle_alpha   90.00
_cell.angle_beta   90.00
_cell.angle_gamma   90.00
#
_symmetry.space_group_name_H-M   'P 1'
#
loop_
_entity.id
_entity.type
_entity.pdbx_description
1 polymer ?
#
loop_
_entity_poly.entity_id
_entity_poly.type
_entity_poly.pdbx_seq_one_letter_code
_entity_poly.pdbx_strand_id
1 'polypeptide(L)'
;MKNRWMLAPLAAITALSATHAFAAEELTVYSAFETDMLAKFKSGFEKANPDIKIKWVRDSTGIMTAKLLAEKDAPRADVVWGLAGSSMALLKENGILKPYSPKGLSDVRPSLVDPQSDKAWFGNDAFFNAVCYNEIVAKELGLPKPETWQDLLKPEYQGHIAMPNPASSGTGYMQVSAWLQTMGDKAGWEYMTKLDKNIDHYTHSGSKPCVQAAQGEVAIGISMAIRGATLKSQGAPIDVIMPKGGVGWEAEAVGLVNANSAAAKRLVDWSISADANKLYNEFYPVVGRKAESKPVPNYPDVEKAMAKLDFSKMASSRKAVLKTWSEKFDSKSEPKS
;
A
#
# COMPACT_ATOMS: atom_id res chain seq x y z
N MET A 1 69.90 52.85 -33.84
CA MET A 1 68.43 52.95 -33.97
C MET A 1 67.89 51.53 -34.03
N LYS A 2 67.39 51.00 -32.91
CA LYS A 2 65.98 50.65 -32.69
C LYS A 2 65.36 49.87 -33.87
N ASN A 3 65.13 48.56 -33.66
CA ASN A 3 63.78 48.00 -33.70
C ASN A 3 63.73 46.64 -33.00
N ARG A 4 63.04 46.63 -31.85
CA ARG A 4 62.69 45.46 -31.04
C ARG A 4 61.21 45.14 -31.29
N TRP A 5 60.91 43.87 -31.60
CA TRP A 5 59.76 43.05 -31.15
C TRP A 5 58.37 43.55 -31.64
N MET A 6 57.38 42.72 -31.97
CA MET A 6 56.75 41.69 -31.13
C MET A 6 55.96 40.71 -32.01
N LEU A 7 56.22 39.42 -31.86
CA LEU A 7 55.26 38.35 -32.19
C LEU A 7 54.26 38.28 -31.03
N ALA A 8 52.99 38.56 -31.30
CA ALA A 8 51.91 38.39 -30.35
C ALA A 8 51.58 36.89 -30.21
N PRO A 9 51.52 36.32 -28.99
CA PRO A 9 50.96 34.99 -28.80
C PRO A 9 49.44 35.12 -28.76
N LEU A 10 48.76 34.47 -29.70
CA LEU A 10 47.31 34.30 -29.67
C LEU A 10 46.98 33.29 -28.57
N ALA A 11 46.70 33.79 -27.36
CA ALA A 11 46.21 32.97 -26.25
C ALA A 11 44.76 32.55 -26.55
N ALA A 12 44.58 31.32 -27.03
CA ALA A 12 43.27 30.69 -27.11
C ALA A 12 42.76 30.41 -25.70
N ILE A 13 41.85 31.26 -25.21
CA ILE A 13 41.07 31.00 -23.99
C ILE A 13 40.04 29.93 -24.35
N THR A 14 40.40 28.66 -24.20
CA THR A 14 39.42 27.58 -24.11
C THR A 14 38.68 27.74 -22.78
N ALA A 15 37.48 28.32 -22.84
CA ALA A 15 36.55 28.29 -21.72
C ALA A 15 36.19 26.83 -21.44
N LEU A 16 36.77 26.25 -20.37
CA LEU A 16 36.24 25.03 -19.79
C LEU A 16 34.85 25.36 -19.23
N SER A 17 33.83 25.11 -20.03
CA SER A 17 32.48 24.90 -19.49
C SER A 17 32.54 23.62 -18.67
N ALA A 18 32.84 23.76 -17.37
CA ALA A 18 32.67 22.69 -16.40
C ALA A 18 31.18 22.37 -16.34
N THR A 19 30.74 21.42 -17.17
CA THR A 19 29.49 20.70 -16.96
C THR A 19 29.64 20.00 -15.63
N HIS A 20 29.18 20.65 -14.56
CA HIS A 20 28.89 19.96 -13.32
C HIS A 20 27.79 18.97 -13.68
N ALA A 21 28.17 17.72 -13.92
CA ALA A 21 27.25 16.62 -13.83
C ALA A 21 26.73 16.65 -12.39
N PHE A 22 25.59 17.32 -12.18
CA PHE A 22 24.89 17.27 -10.90
C PHE A 22 24.57 15.80 -10.68
N ALA A 23 25.31 15.16 -9.76
CA ALA A 23 24.99 13.83 -9.30
C ALA A 23 23.53 13.87 -8.82
N ALA A 24 22.72 12.93 -9.30
CA ALA A 24 21.31 12.93 -8.96
C ALA A 24 21.14 12.76 -7.44
N GLU A 25 20.30 13.60 -6.84
CA GLU A 25 19.98 13.56 -5.41
C GLU A 25 19.28 12.24 -5.08
N GLU A 26 19.81 11.47 -4.12
CA GLU A 26 19.17 10.24 -3.66
C GLU A 26 18.09 10.57 -2.61
N LEU A 27 16.85 10.17 -2.87
CA LEU A 27 15.69 10.36 -2.01
C LEU A 27 15.28 9.02 -1.38
N THR A 28 15.34 8.92 -0.06
CA THR A 28 14.96 7.67 0.65
C THR A 28 13.45 7.62 0.83
N VAL A 29 12.81 6.64 0.21
CA VAL A 29 11.35 6.49 0.20
C VAL A 29 10.95 5.18 0.85
N TYR A 30 10.15 5.28 1.92
CA TYR A 30 9.59 4.11 2.59
C TYR A 30 8.24 3.76 1.96
N SER A 31 8.03 2.49 1.64
CA SER A 31 6.86 2.05 0.88
C SER A 31 6.34 0.70 1.33
N ALA A 32 5.03 0.48 1.17
CA ALA A 32 4.40 -0.83 1.27
C ALA A 32 3.76 -1.31 -0.04
N PHE A 33 3.99 -0.60 -1.16
CA PHE A 33 3.55 -1.06 -2.47
C PHE A 33 4.05 -2.47 -2.77
N GLU A 34 3.34 -3.15 -3.65
CA GLU A 34 3.77 -4.44 -4.18
C GLU A 34 5.07 -4.29 -4.98
N THR A 35 5.98 -5.24 -4.82
CA THR A 35 7.34 -5.17 -5.39
C THR A 35 7.34 -5.01 -6.92
N ASP A 36 6.35 -5.61 -7.58
CA ASP A 36 6.13 -5.55 -9.03
C ASP A 36 5.66 -4.16 -9.52
N MET A 37 5.22 -3.26 -8.62
CA MET A 37 4.81 -1.89 -8.95
C MET A 37 5.96 -0.88 -8.80
N LEU A 38 6.90 -1.12 -7.89
CA LEU A 38 7.94 -0.15 -7.49
C LEU A 38 8.77 0.38 -8.66
N ALA A 39 9.19 -0.51 -9.58
CA ALA A 39 10.01 -0.13 -10.72
C ALA A 39 9.28 0.86 -11.65
N LYS A 40 7.97 0.63 -11.86
CA LYS A 40 7.13 1.49 -12.72
C LYS A 40 6.95 2.87 -12.10
N PHE A 41 6.62 2.92 -10.81
CA PHE A 41 6.44 4.19 -10.09
C PHE A 41 7.74 4.99 -9.99
N LYS A 42 8.86 4.31 -9.69
CA LYS A 42 10.20 4.91 -9.73
C LYS A 42 10.52 5.48 -11.11
N SER A 43 10.33 4.69 -12.17
CA SER A 43 10.61 5.15 -13.53
C SER A 43 9.74 6.34 -13.94
N GLY A 44 8.47 6.36 -13.53
CA GLY A 44 7.57 7.48 -13.80
C GLY A 44 8.05 8.77 -13.16
N PHE A 45 8.38 8.71 -11.86
CA PHE A 45 8.86 9.87 -11.12
C PHE A 45 10.21 10.38 -11.63
N GLU A 46 11.19 9.47 -11.81
CA GLU A 46 12.55 9.84 -12.23
C GLU A 46 12.60 10.33 -13.67
N LYS A 47 11.67 9.91 -14.53
CA LYS A 47 11.55 10.48 -15.87
C LYS A 47 11.10 11.94 -15.82
N ALA A 48 10.19 12.28 -14.91
CA ALA A 48 9.73 13.65 -14.69
C ALA A 48 10.73 14.49 -13.87
N ASN A 49 11.63 13.84 -13.12
CA ASN A 49 12.60 14.46 -12.22
C ASN A 49 13.97 13.77 -12.40
N PRO A 50 14.67 14.01 -13.53
CA PRO A 50 15.88 13.27 -13.90
C PRO A 50 17.06 13.49 -12.95
N ASP A 51 17.00 14.56 -12.16
CA ASP A 51 17.96 14.96 -11.14
C ASP A 51 17.74 14.28 -9.78
N ILE A 52 16.70 13.45 -9.62
CA ILE A 52 16.38 12.75 -8.37
C ILE A 52 16.36 11.24 -8.61
N LYS A 53 16.90 10.46 -7.67
CA LYS A 53 16.83 9.00 -7.64
C LYS A 53 16.13 8.49 -6.40
N ILE A 54 15.12 7.64 -6.57
CA ILE A 54 14.43 7.00 -5.44
C ILE A 54 15.24 5.81 -4.93
N LYS A 55 15.50 5.79 -3.64
CA LYS A 55 15.97 4.61 -2.92
C LYS A 55 14.85 4.05 -2.08
N TRP A 56 14.38 2.87 -2.45
CA TRP A 56 13.30 2.20 -1.74
C TRP A 56 13.80 1.54 -0.46
N VAL A 57 13.03 1.72 0.60
CA VAL A 57 12.96 0.79 1.73
C VAL A 57 11.54 0.28 1.75
N ARG A 58 11.35 -1.03 1.55
CA ARG A 58 10.02 -1.60 1.35
C ARG A 58 9.79 -2.81 2.24
N ASP A 59 8.63 -2.83 2.88
CA ASP A 59 8.08 -3.98 3.60
C ASP A 59 6.55 -3.82 3.71
N SER A 60 5.87 -4.78 4.31
CA SER A 60 4.43 -4.71 4.57
C SER A 60 4.07 -3.51 5.46
N THR A 61 2.87 -2.96 5.26
CA THR A 61 2.38 -1.75 5.95
C THR A 61 2.58 -1.79 7.46
N GLY A 62 2.30 -2.90 8.15
CA GLY A 62 2.48 -3.00 9.60
C GLY A 62 3.95 -2.82 10.01
N ILE A 63 4.86 -3.47 9.28
CA ILE A 63 6.30 -3.38 9.50
C ILE A 63 6.83 -1.98 9.20
N MET A 64 6.44 -1.38 8.06
CA MET A 64 6.85 -0.01 7.72
C MET A 64 6.35 1.01 8.73
N THR A 65 5.11 0.87 9.21
CA THR A 65 4.59 1.79 10.24
C THR A 65 5.34 1.61 11.57
N ALA A 66 5.62 0.38 12.00
CA ALA A 66 6.41 0.14 13.20
C ALA A 66 7.83 0.72 13.07
N LYS A 67 8.47 0.56 11.91
CA LYS A 67 9.80 1.13 11.63
C LYS A 67 9.79 2.65 11.70
N LEU A 68 8.83 3.31 11.07
CA LEU A 68 8.72 4.78 11.09
C LEU A 68 8.45 5.30 12.50
N LEU A 69 7.61 4.62 13.29
CA LEU A 69 7.38 4.96 14.70
C LEU A 69 8.65 4.81 15.55
N ALA A 70 9.43 3.75 15.32
CA ALA A 70 10.71 3.55 16.00
C ALA A 70 11.77 4.60 15.61
N GLU A 71 11.70 5.11 14.39
CA GLU A 71 12.61 6.14 13.86
C GLU A 71 12.13 7.58 14.12
N LYS A 72 11.04 7.79 14.89
CA LYS A 72 10.39 9.11 15.02
C LYS A 72 11.31 10.26 15.44
N ASP A 73 12.31 9.96 16.29
CA ASP A 73 13.22 10.97 16.84
C ASP A 73 14.42 11.25 15.91
N ALA A 74 14.67 10.36 14.94
CA ALA A 74 15.68 10.53 13.91
C ALA A 74 15.22 9.86 12.59
N PRO A 75 14.23 10.44 11.89
CA PRO A 75 13.65 9.82 10.70
C PRO A 75 14.69 9.66 9.60
N ARG A 76 14.72 8.46 8.99
CA ARG A 76 15.61 8.17 7.85
C ARG A 76 14.92 8.29 6.50
N ALA A 77 13.59 8.23 6.48
CA ALA A 77 12.79 8.44 5.29
C ALA A 77 12.65 9.93 4.99
N ASP A 78 12.69 10.29 3.71
CA ASP A 78 12.31 11.61 3.24
C ASP A 78 10.80 11.69 2.95
N VAL A 79 10.27 10.59 2.40
CA VAL A 79 8.86 10.43 2.00
C VAL A 79 8.39 9.03 2.37
N VAL A 80 7.12 8.93 2.79
CA VAL A 80 6.37 7.66 2.82
C VAL A 80 5.46 7.65 1.61
N TRP A 81 5.49 6.58 0.81
CA TRP A 81 4.69 6.47 -0.40
C TRP A 81 4.14 5.06 -0.59
N GLY A 82 2.82 4.94 -0.67
CA GLY A 82 2.15 3.65 -0.77
C GLY A 82 1.99 3.00 0.60
N LEU A 83 1.39 3.73 1.55
CA LEU A 83 1.09 3.22 2.89
C LEU A 83 -0.38 3.51 3.24
N ALA A 84 -1.00 2.58 3.97
CA ALA A 84 -2.37 2.68 4.44
C ALA A 84 -2.70 4.01 5.15
N GLY A 85 -3.82 4.64 4.79
CA GLY A 85 -4.28 5.91 5.37
C GLY A 85 -4.41 5.88 6.90
N SER A 86 -4.83 4.74 7.49
CA SER A 86 -4.87 4.58 8.94
C SER A 86 -3.47 4.61 9.58
N SER A 87 -2.46 4.07 8.89
CA SER A 87 -1.05 4.19 9.30
C SER A 87 -0.55 5.62 9.11
N MET A 88 -0.91 6.28 8.01
CA MET A 88 -0.51 7.67 7.75
C MET A 88 -1.08 8.62 8.82
N ALA A 89 -2.33 8.44 9.22
CA ALA A 89 -2.94 9.17 10.33
C ALA A 89 -2.15 8.96 11.64
N LEU A 90 -1.82 7.72 12.00
CA LEU A 90 -1.02 7.42 13.19
C LEU A 90 0.38 8.06 13.12
N LEU A 91 1.03 8.04 11.96
CA LEU A 91 2.35 8.66 11.76
C LEU A 91 2.29 10.18 11.89
N LYS A 92 1.22 10.82 11.41
CA LYS A 92 0.95 12.25 11.63
C LYS A 92 0.77 12.56 13.11
N GLU A 93 -0.05 11.78 13.83
CA GLU A 93 -0.28 11.96 15.27
C GLU A 93 1.01 11.89 16.09
N ASN A 94 1.99 11.11 15.62
CA ASN A 94 3.31 10.99 16.24
C ASN A 94 4.34 12.00 15.70
N GLY A 95 3.91 12.99 14.92
CA GLY A 95 4.73 14.08 14.41
C GLY A 95 5.73 13.67 13.33
N ILE A 96 5.62 12.46 12.75
CA ILE A 96 6.54 11.95 11.73
C ILE A 96 6.21 12.56 10.38
N LEU A 97 4.94 12.51 9.98
CA LEU A 97 4.47 13.20 8.78
C LEU A 97 4.31 14.69 9.06
N LYS A 98 4.78 15.51 8.11
CA LYS A 98 4.71 16.97 8.18
C LYS A 98 3.54 17.47 7.35
N PRO A 99 2.73 18.41 7.87
CA PRO A 99 1.70 19.07 7.08
C PRO A 99 2.28 19.66 5.79
N TYR A 100 1.56 19.50 4.69
CA TYR A 100 1.96 19.98 3.38
C TYR A 100 0.74 20.29 2.51
N SER A 101 0.90 21.12 1.49
CA SER A 101 -0.17 21.41 0.52
C SER A 101 0.37 21.15 -0.88
N PRO A 102 0.24 19.91 -1.39
CA PRO A 102 0.79 19.53 -2.67
C PRO A 102 0.04 20.18 -3.84
N LYS A 103 0.76 20.40 -4.94
CA LYS A 103 0.17 20.93 -6.16
C LYS A 103 -0.87 19.95 -6.73
N GLY A 104 -2.06 20.46 -7.06
CA GLY A 104 -3.13 19.66 -7.64
C GLY A 104 -3.99 18.90 -6.62
N LEU A 105 -3.87 19.21 -5.32
CA LEU A 105 -4.68 18.58 -4.27
C LEU A 105 -6.19 18.67 -4.50
N SER A 106 -6.67 19.76 -5.11
CA SER A 106 -8.09 19.96 -5.43
C SER A 106 -8.68 18.91 -6.38
N ASP A 107 -7.82 18.23 -7.16
CA ASP A 107 -8.23 17.21 -8.12
C ASP A 107 -8.27 15.80 -7.49
N VAL A 108 -7.76 15.65 -6.26
CA VAL A 108 -7.73 14.39 -5.53
C VAL A 108 -9.05 14.22 -4.78
N ARG A 109 -9.61 13.00 -4.81
CA ARG A 109 -10.82 12.61 -4.09
C ARG A 109 -10.70 12.97 -2.61
N PRO A 110 -11.59 13.80 -2.06
CA PRO A 110 -11.54 14.18 -0.65
C PRO A 110 -11.59 12.98 0.31
N SER A 111 -12.23 11.88 -0.08
CA SER A 111 -12.33 10.65 0.71
C SER A 111 -11.01 9.88 0.86
N LEU A 112 -9.98 10.21 0.07
CA LEU A 112 -8.67 9.56 0.11
C LEU A 112 -7.58 10.47 0.69
N VAL A 113 -7.95 11.63 1.22
CA VAL A 113 -7.01 12.62 1.74
C VAL A 113 -7.20 12.75 3.25
N ASP A 114 -6.16 13.17 3.97
CA ASP A 114 -6.26 13.56 5.36
C ASP A 114 -7.49 14.46 5.61
N PRO A 115 -8.46 14.03 6.43
CA PRO A 115 -9.66 14.82 6.67
C PRO A 115 -9.39 16.07 7.53
N GLN A 116 -8.26 16.13 8.25
CA GLN A 116 -7.92 17.25 9.13
C GLN A 116 -7.52 18.51 8.33
N SER A 117 -7.53 19.69 8.96
CA SER A 117 -7.22 20.96 8.29
C SER A 117 -5.74 21.09 7.92
N ASP A 118 -4.83 20.60 8.77
CA ASP A 118 -3.38 20.55 8.60
C ASP A 118 -2.93 19.25 7.91
N LYS A 119 -3.43 19.03 6.69
CA LYS A 119 -3.26 17.78 5.95
C LYS A 119 -1.80 17.35 5.83
N ALA A 120 -1.50 16.10 6.19
CA ALA A 120 -0.14 15.55 6.12
C ALA A 120 -0.01 14.31 5.21
N TRP A 121 -1.12 13.81 4.66
CA TRP A 121 -1.13 12.66 3.76
C TRP A 121 -2.20 12.78 2.67
N PHE A 122 -1.91 12.20 1.50
CA PHE A 122 -2.68 12.40 0.27
C PHE A 122 -2.79 11.06 -0.49
N GLY A 123 -4.02 10.64 -0.78
CA GLY A 123 -4.30 9.34 -1.38
C GLY A 123 -3.87 9.21 -2.83
N ASN A 124 -3.15 8.13 -3.11
CA ASN A 124 -2.76 7.66 -4.43
C ASN A 124 -3.89 6.85 -5.07
N ASP A 125 -4.52 5.97 -4.28
CA ASP A 125 -5.60 5.08 -4.68
C ASP A 125 -6.36 4.53 -3.46
N ALA A 126 -7.39 3.72 -3.73
CA ALA A 126 -8.04 2.90 -2.73
C ALA A 126 -7.83 1.42 -3.04
N PHE A 127 -7.48 0.65 -2.01
CA PHE A 127 -7.33 -0.81 -2.09
C PHE A 127 -8.35 -1.50 -1.19
N PHE A 128 -8.70 -2.73 -1.57
CA PHE A 128 -9.84 -3.46 -1.01
C PHE A 128 -9.43 -4.88 -0.62
N ASN A 129 -10.06 -5.39 0.45
CA ASN A 129 -10.00 -6.80 0.77
C ASN A 129 -10.82 -7.61 -0.23
N ALA A 130 -10.37 -8.83 -0.49
CA ALA A 130 -11.10 -9.84 -1.26
C ALA A 130 -10.77 -11.24 -0.73
N VAL A 131 -11.48 -12.23 -1.25
CA VAL A 131 -11.20 -13.65 -1.04
C VAL A 131 -10.79 -14.25 -2.39
N CYS A 132 -9.59 -14.79 -2.48
CA CYS A 132 -9.16 -15.63 -3.61
C CYS A 132 -9.57 -17.07 -3.34
N TYR A 133 -10.42 -17.62 -4.19
CA TYR A 133 -10.92 -18.99 -4.11
C TYR A 133 -10.38 -19.79 -5.28
N ASN A 134 -9.58 -20.82 -5.04
CA ASN A 134 -9.06 -21.69 -6.10
C ASN A 134 -10.12 -22.70 -6.53
N GLU A 135 -10.61 -22.59 -7.77
CA GLU A 135 -11.72 -23.42 -8.26
C GLU A 135 -11.33 -24.89 -8.42
N ILE A 136 -10.08 -25.17 -8.78
CA ILE A 136 -9.58 -26.54 -8.99
C ILE A 136 -9.44 -27.25 -7.65
N VAL A 137 -8.68 -26.65 -6.72
CA VAL A 137 -8.45 -27.22 -5.38
C VAL A 137 -9.76 -27.37 -4.62
N ALA A 138 -10.64 -26.36 -4.69
CA ALA A 138 -11.92 -26.44 -4.01
C ALA A 138 -12.83 -27.54 -4.58
N LYS A 139 -12.82 -27.77 -5.89
CA LYS A 139 -13.55 -28.88 -6.51
C LYS A 139 -13.03 -30.24 -6.05
N GLU A 140 -11.71 -30.41 -5.98
CA GLU A 140 -11.08 -31.65 -5.52
C GLU A 140 -11.38 -31.95 -4.04
N LEU A 141 -11.43 -30.91 -3.21
CA LEU A 141 -11.71 -31.01 -1.78
C LEU A 141 -13.21 -30.95 -1.44
N GLY A 142 -14.09 -30.79 -2.44
CA GLY A 142 -15.54 -30.67 -2.22
C GLY A 142 -15.96 -29.41 -1.45
N LEU A 143 -15.18 -28.34 -1.54
CA LEU A 143 -15.43 -27.08 -0.84
C LEU A 143 -16.42 -26.24 -1.63
N PRO A 144 -17.53 -25.76 -1.03
CA PRO A 144 -18.41 -24.83 -1.71
C PRO A 144 -17.72 -23.48 -1.94
N LYS A 145 -18.24 -22.67 -2.87
CA LYS A 145 -17.76 -21.30 -3.06
C LYS A 145 -18.40 -20.38 -2.02
N PRO A 146 -17.62 -19.59 -1.24
CA PRO A 146 -18.19 -18.70 -0.23
C PRO A 146 -18.80 -17.44 -0.87
N GLU A 147 -19.95 -16.98 -0.37
CA GLU A 147 -20.57 -15.72 -0.80
C GLU A 147 -20.55 -14.65 0.29
N THR A 148 -20.46 -15.08 1.55
CA THR A 148 -20.53 -14.24 2.74
C THR A 148 -19.33 -14.51 3.64
N TRP A 149 -19.05 -13.58 4.56
CA TRP A 149 -18.05 -13.83 5.60
C TRP A 149 -18.43 -15.04 6.47
N GLN A 150 -19.73 -15.27 6.72
CA GLN A 150 -20.23 -16.38 7.53
C GLN A 150 -20.01 -17.74 6.86
N ASP A 151 -20.01 -17.82 5.53
CA ASP A 151 -19.72 -19.07 4.82
C ASP A 151 -18.35 -19.61 5.22
N LEU A 152 -17.34 -18.75 5.39
CA LEU A 152 -15.98 -19.14 5.77
C LEU A 152 -15.89 -19.82 7.15
N LEU A 153 -16.98 -19.86 7.93
CA LEU A 153 -17.07 -20.58 9.20
C LEU A 153 -17.52 -22.05 9.06
N LYS A 154 -17.92 -22.48 7.85
CA LYS A 154 -18.35 -23.87 7.62
C LYS A 154 -17.19 -24.83 7.92
N PRO A 155 -17.47 -25.97 8.57
CA PRO A 155 -16.44 -26.92 8.96
C PRO A 155 -15.70 -27.54 7.77
N GLU A 156 -16.31 -27.54 6.57
CA GLU A 156 -15.64 -28.01 5.35
C GLU A 156 -14.33 -27.25 5.06
N TYR A 157 -14.21 -25.98 5.47
CA TYR A 157 -13.01 -25.17 5.22
C TYR A 157 -11.89 -25.37 6.25
N GLN A 158 -12.02 -26.33 7.17
CA GLN A 158 -11.04 -26.52 8.24
C GLN A 158 -9.62 -26.77 7.68
N GLY A 159 -8.68 -25.86 7.95
CA GLY A 159 -7.29 -25.98 7.47
C GLY A 159 -7.10 -25.66 5.99
N HIS A 160 -8.04 -24.95 5.37
CA HIS A 160 -7.99 -24.60 3.94
C HIS A 160 -7.98 -23.10 3.64
N ILE A 161 -7.89 -22.28 4.69
CA ILE A 161 -7.89 -20.82 4.59
C ILE A 161 -6.54 -20.25 5.07
N ALA A 162 -5.93 -19.37 4.28
CA ALA A 162 -4.86 -18.48 4.73
C ALA A 162 -5.36 -17.03 4.84
N MET A 163 -4.80 -16.28 5.78
CA MET A 163 -5.11 -14.86 5.99
C MET A 163 -3.84 -14.09 6.42
N PRO A 164 -3.70 -12.78 6.22
CA PRO A 164 -2.55 -12.04 6.71
C PRO A 164 -2.66 -11.76 8.21
N ASN A 165 -1.54 -11.84 8.92
CA ASN A 165 -1.41 -11.38 10.30
C ASN A 165 -1.53 -9.83 10.33
N PRO A 166 -2.49 -9.25 11.07
CA PRO A 166 -2.70 -7.80 11.12
C PRO A 166 -1.56 -7.01 11.75
N ALA A 167 -0.68 -7.63 12.54
CA ALA A 167 0.45 -6.96 13.17
C ALA A 167 1.53 -6.58 12.14
N SER A 168 1.79 -7.44 11.16
CA SER A 168 2.74 -7.19 10.07
C SER A 168 2.08 -6.67 8.79
N SER A 169 0.83 -7.08 8.51
CA SER A 169 0.12 -6.78 7.28
C SER A 169 -0.94 -5.68 7.43
N GLY A 170 -0.87 -4.65 6.59
CA GLY A 170 -1.92 -3.63 6.49
C GLY A 170 -3.26 -4.21 6.04
N THR A 171 -3.25 -5.11 5.06
CA THR A 171 -4.43 -5.85 4.59
C THR A 171 -5.10 -6.64 5.72
N GLY A 172 -4.29 -7.35 6.52
CA GLY A 172 -4.78 -8.09 7.68
C GLY A 172 -5.44 -7.14 8.69
N TYR A 173 -4.78 -6.02 9.00
CA TYR A 173 -5.31 -5.02 9.91
C TYR A 173 -6.61 -4.40 9.40
N MET A 174 -6.65 -4.02 8.12
CA MET A 174 -7.84 -3.52 7.43
C MET A 174 -9.01 -4.52 7.51
N GLN A 175 -8.75 -5.81 7.30
CA GLN A 175 -9.79 -6.84 7.37
C GLN A 175 -10.33 -7.04 8.78
N VAL A 176 -9.45 -7.13 9.78
CA VAL A 176 -9.85 -7.26 11.20
C VAL A 176 -10.67 -6.05 11.63
N SER A 177 -10.20 -4.84 11.32
CA SER A 177 -10.92 -3.60 11.62
C SER A 177 -12.25 -3.50 10.90
N ALA A 178 -12.36 -4.00 9.67
CA ALA A 178 -13.62 -4.03 8.95
C ALA A 178 -14.63 -4.94 9.64
N TRP A 179 -14.25 -6.17 10.03
CA TRP A 179 -15.15 -7.06 10.77
C TRP A 179 -15.60 -6.48 12.10
N LEU A 180 -14.69 -5.86 12.88
CA LEU A 180 -15.05 -5.23 14.15
C LEU A 180 -16.04 -4.08 13.96
N GLN A 181 -15.92 -3.30 12.88
CA GLN A 181 -16.82 -2.18 12.63
C GLN A 181 -18.16 -2.60 12.01
N THR A 182 -18.18 -3.59 11.12
CA THR A 182 -19.41 -4.02 10.45
C THR A 182 -20.23 -5.00 11.28
N MET A 183 -19.58 -5.84 12.10
CA MET A 183 -20.26 -6.80 12.98
C MET A 183 -20.45 -6.26 14.40
N GLY A 184 -19.67 -5.24 14.80
CA GLY A 184 -19.53 -4.79 16.18
C GLY A 184 -18.49 -5.60 16.94
N ASP A 185 -17.77 -4.97 17.87
CA ASP A 185 -16.58 -5.54 18.52
C ASP A 185 -16.79 -6.96 19.06
N LYS A 186 -17.84 -7.20 19.85
CA LYS A 186 -18.14 -8.52 20.44
C LYS A 186 -18.34 -9.58 19.35
N ALA A 187 -19.24 -9.33 18.40
CA ALA A 187 -19.55 -10.29 17.34
C ALA A 187 -18.37 -10.49 16.38
N GLY A 188 -17.57 -9.45 16.12
CA GLY A 188 -16.37 -9.53 15.30
C GLY A 188 -15.28 -10.41 15.93
N TRP A 189 -15.03 -10.28 17.24
CA TRP A 189 -14.10 -11.19 17.94
C TRP A 189 -14.61 -12.64 18.01
N GLU A 190 -15.91 -12.83 18.24
CA GLU A 190 -16.53 -14.17 18.19
C GLU A 190 -16.44 -14.79 16.79
N TYR A 191 -16.66 -13.99 15.73
CA TYR A 191 -16.49 -14.40 14.34
C TYR A 191 -15.06 -14.85 14.08
N MET A 192 -14.06 -14.03 14.42
CA MET A 192 -12.64 -14.38 14.21
C MET A 192 -12.23 -15.63 15.01
N THR A 193 -12.77 -15.82 16.21
CA THR A 193 -12.52 -17.03 17.02
C THR A 193 -13.07 -18.30 16.35
N LYS A 194 -14.20 -18.20 15.65
CA LYS A 194 -14.75 -19.32 14.87
C LYS A 194 -13.96 -19.50 13.58
N LEU A 195 -13.61 -18.41 12.90
CA LEU A 195 -12.85 -18.43 11.65
C LEU A 195 -11.47 -19.04 11.84
N ASP A 196 -10.79 -18.74 12.96
CA ASP A 196 -9.46 -19.28 13.26
C ASP A 196 -9.44 -20.81 13.16
N LYS A 197 -10.51 -21.52 13.55
CA LYS A 197 -10.59 -22.97 13.40
C LYS A 197 -10.40 -23.46 11.96
N ASN A 198 -10.74 -22.61 10.99
CA ASN A 198 -10.59 -22.87 9.57
C ASN A 198 -9.31 -22.29 8.96
N ILE A 199 -8.63 -21.40 9.68
CA ILE A 199 -7.33 -20.86 9.28
C ILE A 199 -6.26 -21.93 9.47
N ASP A 200 -5.55 -22.23 8.38
CA ASP A 200 -4.33 -23.03 8.38
C ASP A 200 -3.16 -22.23 8.96
N HIS A 201 -2.88 -21.05 8.39
CA HIS A 201 -1.81 -20.16 8.85
C HIS A 201 -2.08 -18.68 8.58
N TYR A 202 -1.35 -17.83 9.33
CA TYR A 202 -1.34 -16.38 9.12
C TYR A 202 -0.04 -15.90 8.46
N THR A 203 -0.16 -15.25 7.31
CA THR A 203 0.98 -14.78 6.50
C THR A 203 1.45 -13.39 6.93
N HIS A 204 2.74 -13.07 6.74
CA HIS A 204 3.22 -11.72 7.04
C HIS A 204 2.83 -10.66 5.99
N SER A 205 2.74 -11.07 4.72
CA SER A 205 2.37 -10.22 3.59
C SER A 205 0.87 -10.24 3.32
N GLY A 206 0.28 -9.07 3.03
CA GLY A 206 -1.12 -8.95 2.65
C GLY A 206 -1.50 -9.69 1.37
N SER A 207 -0.58 -9.77 0.42
CA SER A 207 -0.78 -10.41 -0.90
C SER A 207 -0.60 -11.93 -0.87
N LYS A 208 0.17 -12.47 0.08
CA LYS A 208 0.60 -13.87 0.07
C LYS A 208 -0.57 -14.89 0.08
N PRO A 209 -1.68 -14.70 0.80
CA PRO A 209 -2.76 -15.69 0.76
C PRO A 209 -3.39 -15.87 -0.62
N CYS A 210 -3.54 -14.81 -1.42
CA CYS A 210 -3.99 -14.95 -2.82
C CYS A 210 -2.93 -15.64 -3.70
N VAL A 211 -1.64 -15.43 -3.44
CA VAL A 211 -0.56 -16.14 -4.15
C VAL A 211 -0.62 -17.63 -3.87
N GLN A 212 -0.76 -18.01 -2.59
CA GLN A 212 -0.89 -19.40 -2.16
C GLN A 212 -2.16 -20.05 -2.72
N ALA A 213 -3.29 -19.32 -2.72
CA ALA A 213 -4.51 -19.79 -3.36
C ALA A 213 -4.30 -20.00 -4.87
N ALA A 214 -3.67 -19.05 -5.57
CA ALA A 214 -3.37 -19.18 -7.01
C ALA A 214 -2.46 -20.39 -7.32
N GLN A 215 -1.55 -20.73 -6.42
CA GLN A 215 -0.64 -21.87 -6.52
C GLN A 215 -1.28 -23.19 -6.06
N GLY A 216 -2.46 -23.13 -5.43
CA GLY A 216 -3.16 -24.29 -4.88
C GLY A 216 -2.60 -24.80 -3.55
N GLU A 217 -1.75 -24.02 -2.87
CA GLU A 217 -1.23 -24.36 -1.52
C GLU A 217 -2.33 -24.28 -0.46
N VAL A 218 -3.30 -23.39 -0.64
CA VAL A 218 -4.55 -23.31 0.12
C VAL A 218 -5.72 -23.20 -0.84
N ALA A 219 -6.92 -23.62 -0.43
CA ALA A 219 -8.10 -23.44 -1.26
C ALA A 219 -8.57 -21.97 -1.27
N ILE A 220 -8.40 -21.28 -0.14
CA ILE A 220 -8.93 -19.93 0.08
C ILE A 220 -7.86 -19.02 0.67
N GLY A 221 -7.65 -17.87 0.04
CA GLY A 221 -6.82 -16.78 0.57
C GLY A 221 -7.66 -15.54 0.85
N ILE A 222 -7.83 -15.16 2.12
CA ILE A 222 -8.33 -13.82 2.49
C ILE A 222 -7.17 -12.85 2.25
N SER A 223 -7.33 -11.85 1.39
CA SER A 223 -6.21 -11.01 0.91
C SER A 223 -6.73 -9.73 0.24
N MET A 224 -6.02 -9.20 -0.75
CA MET A 224 -6.33 -7.97 -1.47
C MET A 224 -6.92 -8.25 -2.86
N ALA A 225 -7.94 -7.48 -3.24
CA ALA A 225 -8.58 -7.57 -4.55
C ALA A 225 -7.58 -7.40 -5.71
N ILE A 226 -6.63 -6.47 -5.58
CA ILE A 226 -5.60 -6.23 -6.62
C ILE A 226 -4.74 -7.47 -6.87
N ARG A 227 -4.27 -8.15 -5.83
CA ARG A 227 -3.42 -9.34 -6.00
C ARG A 227 -4.21 -10.46 -6.67
N GLY A 228 -5.46 -10.68 -6.24
CA GLY A 228 -6.36 -11.64 -6.89
C GLY A 228 -6.62 -11.33 -8.36
N ALA A 229 -6.96 -10.07 -8.68
CA ALA A 229 -7.23 -9.64 -10.05
C ALA A 229 -6.00 -9.79 -10.97
N THR A 230 -4.81 -9.47 -10.44
CA THR A 230 -3.54 -9.63 -11.16
C THR A 230 -3.27 -11.10 -11.48
N LEU A 231 -3.34 -11.98 -10.47
CA LEU A 231 -3.07 -13.42 -10.63
C LEU A 231 -4.10 -14.08 -11.56
N LYS A 232 -5.38 -13.71 -11.44
CA LYS A 232 -6.43 -14.17 -12.36
C LYS A 232 -6.15 -13.73 -13.80
N SER A 233 -5.72 -12.49 -14.00
CA SER A 233 -5.31 -11.98 -15.32
C SER A 233 -4.08 -12.69 -15.89
N GLN A 234 -3.25 -13.28 -15.04
CA GLN A 234 -2.10 -14.12 -15.42
C GLN A 234 -2.50 -15.59 -15.66
N GLY A 235 -3.78 -15.95 -15.54
CA GLY A 235 -4.29 -17.29 -15.81
C GLY A 235 -4.37 -18.22 -14.59
N ALA A 236 -4.17 -17.70 -13.37
CA ALA A 236 -4.36 -18.51 -12.17
C ALA A 236 -5.84 -18.96 -12.05
N PRO A 237 -6.10 -20.21 -11.59
CA PRO A 237 -7.44 -20.79 -11.52
C PRO A 237 -8.21 -20.32 -10.27
N ILE A 238 -8.22 -19.01 -10.04
CA ILE A 238 -8.86 -18.39 -8.87
C ILE A 238 -10.02 -17.50 -9.28
N ASP A 239 -11.01 -17.46 -8.40
CA ASP A 239 -12.03 -16.44 -8.38
C ASP A 239 -11.75 -15.40 -7.29
N VAL A 240 -11.96 -14.14 -7.65
CA VAL A 240 -11.81 -12.99 -6.74
C VAL A 240 -13.19 -12.62 -6.22
N ILE A 241 -13.46 -13.00 -4.99
CA ILE A 241 -14.77 -12.87 -4.36
C ILE A 241 -14.77 -11.65 -3.43
N MET A 242 -15.85 -10.88 -3.49
CA MET A 242 -16.16 -9.81 -2.53
C MET A 242 -17.29 -10.30 -1.63
N PRO A 243 -16.99 -10.81 -0.42
CA PRO A 243 -18.03 -11.35 0.43
C PRO A 243 -19.08 -10.29 0.79
N LYS A 244 -20.36 -10.69 0.79
CA LYS A 244 -21.46 -9.85 1.27
C LYS A 244 -21.26 -9.52 2.75
N GLY A 245 -21.80 -8.37 3.18
CA GLY A 245 -21.61 -7.83 4.54
C GLY A 245 -20.56 -6.73 4.63
N GLY A 246 -20.03 -6.28 3.48
CA GLY A 246 -19.07 -5.19 3.37
C GLY A 246 -17.63 -5.69 3.41
N VAL A 247 -16.80 -5.15 2.52
CA VAL A 247 -15.37 -5.42 2.49
C VAL A 247 -14.59 -4.27 3.12
N GLY A 248 -13.48 -4.62 3.76
CA GLY A 248 -12.51 -3.63 4.23
C GLY A 248 -11.87 -2.92 3.05
N TRP A 249 -11.61 -1.62 3.22
CA TRP A 249 -10.89 -0.81 2.25
C TRP A 249 -10.12 0.28 2.99
N GLU A 250 -9.05 0.77 2.38
CA GLU A 250 -8.26 1.89 2.86
C GLU A 250 -7.77 2.74 1.68
N ALA A 251 -7.46 4.00 1.97
CA ALA A 251 -6.63 4.79 1.06
C ALA A 251 -5.18 4.27 1.13
N GLU A 252 -4.54 4.09 -0.01
CA GLU A 252 -3.07 4.00 -0.11
C GLU A 252 -2.56 5.41 -0.41
N ALA A 253 -1.60 5.91 0.37
CA ALA A 253 -1.28 7.34 0.38
C ALA A 253 0.23 7.66 0.43
N VAL A 254 0.52 8.91 0.11
CA VAL A 254 1.84 9.55 0.22
C VAL A 254 1.85 10.56 1.37
N GLY A 255 3.01 10.77 2.00
CA GLY A 255 3.21 11.76 3.06
C GLY A 255 4.65 12.22 3.16
N LEU A 256 4.83 13.50 3.52
CA LEU A 256 6.13 14.14 3.64
C LEU A 256 6.73 13.89 5.02
N VAL A 257 7.97 13.39 5.10
CA VAL A 257 8.70 13.23 6.38
C VAL A 257 9.75 14.34 6.53
N ASN A 258 10.55 14.57 5.48
CA ASN A 258 11.58 15.60 5.46
C ASN A 258 11.08 16.88 4.78
N ALA A 259 10.52 17.81 5.57
CA ALA A 259 10.00 19.08 5.07
C ALA A 259 11.08 20.06 4.54
N ASN A 260 12.36 19.78 4.80
CA ASN A 260 13.47 20.62 4.31
C ASN A 260 13.97 20.18 2.93
N SER A 261 13.67 18.96 2.49
CA SER A 261 14.06 18.47 1.17
C SER A 261 13.11 18.99 0.08
N ALA A 262 13.68 19.67 -0.91
CA ALA A 262 12.96 20.07 -2.12
C ALA A 262 12.60 18.86 -2.99
N ALA A 263 13.48 17.85 -3.07
CA ALA A 263 13.23 16.60 -3.78
C ALA A 263 12.04 15.82 -3.18
N ALA A 264 11.93 15.78 -1.86
CA ALA A 264 10.80 15.14 -1.16
C ALA A 264 9.47 15.79 -1.53
N LYS A 265 9.39 17.13 -1.52
CA LYS A 265 8.19 17.88 -1.92
C LYS A 265 7.80 17.62 -3.38
N ARG A 266 8.79 17.56 -4.28
CA ARG A 266 8.57 17.21 -5.70
C ARG A 266 7.99 15.81 -5.85
N LEU A 267 8.45 14.83 -5.05
CA LEU A 267 7.85 13.49 -5.05
C LEU A 267 6.41 13.52 -4.57
N VAL A 268 6.10 14.20 -3.47
CA VAL A 268 4.72 14.30 -2.98
C VAL A 268 3.81 14.97 -4.03
N ASP A 269 4.22 16.09 -4.62
CA ASP A 269 3.50 16.76 -5.71
C ASP A 269 3.28 15.82 -6.91
N TRP A 270 4.32 15.14 -7.37
CA TRP A 270 4.23 14.26 -8.53
C TRP A 270 3.36 13.03 -8.25
N SER A 271 3.43 12.45 -7.04
CA SER A 271 2.71 11.23 -6.67
C SER A 271 1.19 11.39 -6.67
N ILE A 272 0.67 12.62 -6.64
CA ILE A 272 -0.76 12.92 -6.78
C ILE A 272 -1.14 13.51 -8.14
N SER A 273 -0.17 13.60 -9.07
CA SER A 273 -0.38 14.14 -10.42
C SER A 273 -1.21 13.20 -11.30
N ALA A 274 -1.70 13.72 -12.42
CA ALA A 274 -2.38 12.93 -13.44
C ALA A 274 -1.51 11.77 -13.96
N ASP A 275 -0.20 11.99 -14.14
CA ASP A 275 0.69 10.97 -14.67
C ASP A 275 0.94 9.84 -13.67
N ALA A 276 1.09 10.15 -12.38
CA ALA A 276 1.16 9.11 -11.34
C ALA A 276 -0.16 8.33 -11.25
N ASN A 277 -1.31 9.02 -11.31
CA ASN A 277 -2.62 8.36 -11.25
C ASN A 277 -2.91 7.46 -12.45
N LYS A 278 -2.40 7.77 -13.64
CA LYS A 278 -2.45 6.84 -14.79
C LYS A 278 -1.69 5.54 -14.48
N LEU A 279 -0.52 5.64 -13.84
CA LEU A 279 0.27 4.45 -13.45
C LEU A 279 -0.44 3.65 -12.35
N TYR A 280 -1.04 4.31 -11.35
CA TYR A 280 -1.84 3.61 -10.34
C TYR A 280 -3.04 2.90 -10.97
N ASN A 281 -3.67 3.50 -11.99
CA ASN A 281 -4.86 2.93 -12.60
C ASN A 281 -4.59 1.62 -13.37
N GLU A 282 -3.34 1.35 -13.75
CA GLU A 282 -2.98 0.03 -14.30
C GLU A 282 -3.19 -1.11 -13.29
N PHE A 283 -3.31 -0.78 -12.00
CA PHE A 283 -3.50 -1.71 -10.90
C PHE A 283 -4.84 -1.47 -10.17
N TYR A 284 -5.22 -0.22 -9.93
CA TYR A 284 -6.37 0.11 -9.08
C TYR A 284 -7.49 0.81 -9.87
N PRO A 285 -8.76 0.38 -9.72
CA PRO A 285 -9.88 1.05 -10.40
C PRO A 285 -10.24 2.39 -9.76
N VAL A 286 -9.97 2.56 -8.46
CA VAL A 286 -10.24 3.78 -7.70
C VAL A 286 -8.91 4.46 -7.38
N VAL A 287 -8.54 5.45 -8.18
CA VAL A 287 -7.32 6.26 -7.95
C VAL A 287 -7.67 7.63 -7.37
N GLY A 288 -6.66 8.30 -6.81
CA GLY A 288 -6.75 9.61 -6.18
C GLY A 288 -7.49 10.62 -7.04
N ARG A 289 -7.14 10.74 -8.32
CA ARG A 289 -7.81 11.63 -9.26
C ARG A 289 -8.90 10.89 -10.04
N LYS A 290 -10.16 11.29 -9.86
CA LYS A 290 -11.31 10.59 -10.46
C LYS A 290 -11.28 10.52 -11.99
N ALA A 291 -10.65 11.49 -12.66
CA ALA A 291 -10.59 11.54 -14.12
C ALA A 291 -9.72 10.42 -14.73
N GLU A 292 -8.80 9.86 -13.94
CA GLU A 292 -7.86 8.83 -14.34
C GLU A 292 -8.34 7.42 -13.96
N SER A 293 -9.40 7.30 -13.16
CA SER A 293 -10.04 6.02 -12.82
C SER A 293 -10.66 5.35 -14.05
N LYS A 294 -10.22 4.13 -14.33
CA LYS A 294 -10.80 3.22 -15.33
C LYS A 294 -10.91 1.81 -14.78
N PRO A 295 -11.80 0.94 -15.33
CA PRO A 295 -11.87 -0.46 -14.94
C PRO A 295 -10.52 -1.17 -15.11
N VAL A 296 -10.21 -2.07 -14.17
CA VAL A 296 -9.03 -2.94 -14.22
C VAL A 296 -9.50 -4.38 -14.52
N PRO A 297 -8.85 -5.10 -15.46
CA PRO A 297 -9.24 -6.47 -15.79
C PRO A 297 -9.31 -7.38 -14.57
N ASN A 298 -10.34 -8.21 -14.49
CA ASN A 298 -10.57 -9.18 -13.41
C ASN A 298 -10.67 -8.58 -11.99
N TYR A 299 -10.72 -7.25 -11.87
CA TYR A 299 -10.95 -6.57 -10.60
C TYR A 299 -12.46 -6.52 -10.33
N PRO A 300 -12.92 -6.95 -9.14
CA PRO A 300 -14.35 -6.93 -8.82
C PRO A 300 -14.93 -5.51 -8.74
N ASP A 301 -16.26 -5.39 -8.83
CA ASP A 301 -16.97 -4.12 -8.60
C ASP A 301 -16.91 -3.75 -7.10
N VAL A 302 -15.91 -2.96 -6.74
CA VAL A 302 -15.57 -2.66 -5.34
C VAL A 302 -16.35 -1.51 -4.74
N GLU A 303 -16.76 -0.51 -5.52
CA GLU A 303 -17.43 0.69 -4.99
C GLU A 303 -18.78 0.34 -4.33
N LYS A 304 -19.48 -0.69 -4.83
CA LYS A 304 -20.73 -1.18 -4.21
C LYS A 304 -20.51 -2.05 -2.98
N ALA A 305 -19.32 -2.63 -2.84
CA ALA A 305 -18.98 -3.57 -1.76
C ALA A 305 -18.32 -2.88 -0.55
N MET A 306 -18.07 -1.57 -0.63
CA MET A 306 -17.36 -0.79 0.40
C MET A 306 -18.11 -0.81 1.74
N ALA A 307 -17.43 -1.28 2.79
CA ALA A 307 -17.90 -1.04 4.15
C ALA A 307 -17.80 0.45 4.49
N LYS A 308 -18.75 0.95 5.29
CA LYS A 308 -18.60 2.25 5.96
C LYS A 308 -17.62 2.07 7.10
N LEU A 309 -16.41 2.62 6.95
CA LEU A 309 -15.33 2.50 7.93
C LEU A 309 -14.97 3.88 8.49
N ASP A 310 -14.69 3.91 9.78
CA ASP A 310 -14.10 5.03 10.49
C ASP A 310 -12.58 4.84 10.57
N PHE A 311 -11.85 5.52 9.69
CA PHE A 311 -10.39 5.46 9.65
C PHE A 311 -9.72 6.07 10.89
N SER A 312 -10.37 7.03 11.55
CA SER A 312 -9.88 7.61 12.79
C SER A 312 -10.00 6.60 13.93
N LYS A 313 -11.11 5.84 13.99
CA LYS A 313 -11.26 4.71 14.92
C LYS A 313 -10.21 3.63 14.65
N MET A 314 -9.91 3.33 13.38
CA MET A 314 -8.83 2.39 13.03
C MET A 314 -7.48 2.88 13.59
N ALA A 315 -7.05 4.09 13.26
CA ALA A 315 -5.78 4.64 13.74
C ALA A 315 -5.67 4.60 15.28
N SER A 316 -6.68 5.11 15.99
CA SER A 316 -6.66 5.22 17.46
C SER A 316 -6.78 3.88 18.20
N SER A 317 -7.53 2.90 17.65
CA SER A 317 -7.72 1.58 18.28
C SER A 317 -6.63 0.56 17.93
N ARG A 318 -5.74 0.88 16.98
CA ARG A 318 -4.75 -0.05 16.41
C ARG A 318 -3.99 -0.85 17.45
N LYS A 319 -3.40 -0.18 18.45
CA LYS A 319 -2.59 -0.86 19.48
C LYS A 319 -3.42 -1.90 20.25
N ALA A 320 -4.65 -1.56 20.63
CA ALA A 320 -5.52 -2.44 21.40
C ALA A 320 -6.02 -3.63 20.56
N VAL A 321 -6.42 -3.37 19.30
CA VAL A 321 -6.86 -4.40 18.36
C VAL A 321 -5.72 -5.39 18.07
N LEU A 322 -4.53 -4.91 17.76
CA LEU A 322 -3.37 -5.77 17.46
C LEU A 322 -2.95 -6.60 18.67
N LYS A 323 -2.95 -6.02 19.88
CA LYS A 323 -2.66 -6.75 21.12
C LYS A 323 -3.67 -7.88 21.33
N THR A 324 -4.96 -7.58 21.23
CA THR A 324 -6.04 -8.55 21.44
C THR A 324 -6.00 -9.66 20.39
N TRP A 325 -5.77 -9.31 19.13
CA TRP A 325 -5.66 -10.28 18.04
C TRP A 325 -4.47 -11.21 18.27
N SER A 326 -3.30 -10.65 18.62
CA SER A 326 -2.07 -11.43 18.80
C SER A 326 -2.20 -12.41 19.97
N GLU A 327 -2.78 -11.98 21.09
CA GLU A 327 -3.04 -12.84 22.26
C GLU A 327 -3.95 -14.04 21.94
N LYS A 328 -4.79 -13.93 20.89
CA LYS A 328 -5.76 -14.96 20.52
C LYS A 328 -5.29 -15.88 19.39
N PHE A 329 -4.58 -15.34 18.40
CA PHE A 329 -4.45 -15.99 17.08
C PHE A 329 -3.01 -16.11 16.57
N ASP A 330 -2.02 -15.46 17.20
CA ASP A 330 -0.67 -15.37 16.65
C ASP A 330 0.08 -16.70 16.60
N SER A 331 -0.41 -17.75 17.25
CA SER A 331 0.21 -19.08 17.29
C SER A 331 0.28 -19.77 15.93
N LYS A 332 -0.53 -19.34 14.95
CA LYS A 332 -0.53 -19.85 13.57
C LYS A 332 0.21 -18.93 12.60
N SER A 333 0.87 -17.89 13.09
CA SER A 333 1.66 -17.01 12.24
C SER A 333 2.86 -17.72 11.67
N GLU A 334 3.16 -17.44 10.41
CA GLU A 334 4.40 -17.86 9.77
C GLU A 334 5.61 -17.39 10.57
N PRO A 335 6.75 -18.10 10.50
CA PRO A 335 8.00 -17.60 11.06
C PRO A 335 8.35 -16.25 10.45
N LYS A 336 8.85 -15.34 11.29
CA LYS A 336 9.42 -14.07 10.83
C LYS A 336 10.65 -14.37 9.98
N SER A 337 10.65 -13.90 8.75
CA SER A 337 11.79 -13.95 7.83
C SER A 337 12.81 -12.86 8.12
#